data_AF-A0AAJ4D1F8-F1
#
_entry.id   AF-A0AAJ4D1F8-F1
#
_cell.length_a   1.000
_cell.length_b   1.000
_cell.length_c   1.000
_cell.angle_alpha   90.00
_cell.angle_beta   90.00
_cell.angle_gamma   90.00
#
_symmetry.space_group_name_H-M   'P 1'
#
loop_
_entity.id
_entity.type
_entity.pdbx_description
1 polymer ?
#
loop_
_entity_poly.entity_id
_entity_poly.type
_entity_poly.pdbx_seq_one_letter_code
_entity_poly.pdbx_strand_id
1 'polypeptide(L)'
;MNQMPSKTAQQSKSWLTHSLLELMKEKSFSDITITEIAEKAQLDRRTFYRHFQSKKDILDRYFEQLCSEYSNYIVQEKHIDLSSLGHAYFNFWSRHADFLQALHQNHLFYLVVEKYNELLPALHEKFKEDTFHFKNQISLEYGLAFSSGGFWNILSKWFERGRKESPEEMSDILQGIVDSFLNKQAIER
;
A
#
# COMPACT_ATOMS: atom_id res chain seq x y z
N MET A 1 22.41 -4.25 -16.87
CA MET A 1 22.23 -2.78 -17.04
C MET A 1 20.75 -2.48 -17.20
N ASN A 2 20.09 -2.00 -16.15
CA ASN A 2 18.72 -1.50 -16.27
C ASN A 2 18.77 -0.08 -16.85
N GLN A 3 18.45 0.07 -18.13
CA GLN A 3 18.23 1.38 -18.73
C GLN A 3 17.01 2.01 -18.05
N MET A 4 17.14 3.25 -17.56
CA MET A 4 15.99 4.01 -17.10
C MET A 4 14.98 4.11 -18.25
N PRO A 5 13.69 3.81 -18.02
CA PRO A 5 12.67 3.93 -19.06
C PRO A 5 12.61 5.37 -19.57
N SER A 6 12.43 5.54 -20.88
CA SER A 6 12.29 6.87 -21.48
C SER A 6 11.09 7.62 -20.87
N LYS A 7 11.12 8.96 -20.86
CA LYS A 7 10.00 9.79 -20.38
C LYS A 7 8.66 9.37 -21.01
N THR A 8 8.68 9.01 -22.29
CA THR A 8 7.51 8.50 -23.03
C THR A 8 7.03 7.14 -22.51
N ALA A 9 7.93 6.22 -22.18
CA ALA A 9 7.57 4.91 -21.64
C ALA A 9 6.95 5.00 -20.24
N GLN A 10 7.47 5.87 -19.37
CA GLN A 10 6.89 6.10 -18.05
C GLN A 10 5.53 6.79 -18.12
N GLN A 11 5.37 7.73 -19.07
CA GLN A 11 4.09 8.38 -19.33
C GLN A 11 3.04 7.38 -19.82
N SER A 12 3.38 6.49 -20.77
CA SER A 12 2.46 5.44 -21.23
C SER A 12 2.03 4.51 -20.09
N LYS A 13 2.94 4.12 -19.20
CA LYS A 13 2.59 3.33 -17.99
C LYS A 13 1.57 4.07 -17.12
N SER A 14 1.82 5.35 -16.83
CA SER A 14 0.91 6.16 -16.00
C SER A 14 -0.48 6.29 -16.62
N TRP A 15 -0.58 6.56 -17.92
CA TRP A 15 -1.87 6.66 -18.63
C TRP A 15 -2.64 5.35 -18.63
N LEU A 16 -1.97 4.22 -18.84
CA LEU A 16 -2.59 2.89 -18.78
C LEU A 16 -3.07 2.56 -17.36
N THR A 17 -2.27 2.87 -16.34
CA THR A 17 -2.66 2.68 -14.93
C THR A 17 -3.88 3.52 -14.58
N HIS A 18 -3.85 4.83 -14.88
CA HIS A 18 -4.97 5.71 -14.60
C HIS A 18 -6.24 5.27 -15.35
N SER A 19 -6.11 4.87 -16.61
CA SER A 19 -7.24 4.38 -17.40
C SER A 19 -7.88 3.12 -16.80
N LEU A 20 -7.07 2.18 -16.30
CA LEU A 20 -7.61 1.03 -15.58
C LEU A 20 -8.36 1.45 -14.30
N LEU A 21 -7.78 2.33 -13.49
CA LEU A 21 -8.42 2.77 -12.23
C LEU A 21 -9.73 3.50 -12.47
N GLU A 22 -9.82 4.33 -13.50
CA GLU A 22 -11.07 4.99 -13.89
C GLU A 22 -12.11 3.98 -14.40
N LEU A 23 -11.72 2.99 -15.22
CA LEU A 23 -12.63 1.92 -15.66
C LEU A 23 -13.13 1.08 -14.48
N MET A 24 -12.31 0.87 -13.45
CA MET A 24 -12.69 0.15 -12.23
C MET A 24 -13.73 0.89 -11.38
N LYS A 25 -13.90 2.21 -11.57
CA LYS A 25 -15.00 3.00 -10.98
C LYS A 25 -16.31 2.81 -11.75
N GLU A 26 -16.24 2.47 -13.04
CA GLU A 26 -17.37 2.35 -13.95
C GLU A 26 -17.93 0.92 -14.03
N LYS A 27 -17.06 -0.10 -13.93
CA LYS A 27 -17.45 -1.52 -14.02
C LYS A 27 -16.48 -2.46 -13.31
N SER A 28 -16.95 -3.68 -13.06
CA SER A 28 -16.17 -4.75 -12.43
C SER A 28 -14.86 -5.02 -13.16
N PHE A 29 -13.78 -5.19 -12.39
CA PHE A 29 -12.44 -5.47 -12.90
C PHE A 29 -12.40 -6.68 -13.83
N SER A 30 -13.21 -7.71 -13.57
CA SER A 30 -13.34 -8.90 -14.42
C SER A 30 -13.73 -8.56 -15.86
N ASP A 31 -14.56 -7.54 -16.04
CA ASP A 31 -15.21 -7.18 -17.31
C ASP A 31 -14.44 -6.13 -18.10
N ILE A 32 -13.37 -5.57 -17.51
CA ILE A 32 -12.45 -4.66 -18.18
C ILE A 32 -11.53 -5.46 -19.11
N THR A 33 -11.49 -5.07 -20.38
CA THR A 33 -10.58 -5.63 -21.38
C THR A 33 -9.33 -4.78 -21.55
N ILE A 34 -8.24 -5.40 -22.03
CA ILE A 34 -7.00 -4.69 -22.37
C ILE A 34 -7.24 -3.62 -23.45
N THR A 35 -8.17 -3.89 -24.36
CA THR A 35 -8.54 -2.96 -25.44
C THR A 35 -9.13 -1.67 -24.88
N GLU A 36 -10.10 -1.77 -23.96
CA GLU A 36 -10.72 -0.59 -23.35
C GLU A 36 -9.72 0.23 -22.51
N ILE A 37 -8.79 -0.43 -21.82
CA ILE A 37 -7.71 0.26 -21.10
C ILE A 37 -6.85 1.06 -22.08
N ALA A 38 -6.45 0.45 -23.20
CA ALA A 38 -5.61 1.09 -24.20
C ALA A 38 -6.34 2.25 -24.91
N GLU A 39 -7.60 2.04 -25.29
CA GLU A 39 -8.45 3.06 -25.91
C GLU A 39 -8.68 4.26 -24.99
N LYS A 40 -9.03 4.03 -23.71
CA LYS A 40 -9.21 5.12 -22.73
C LYS A 40 -7.90 5.88 -22.48
N ALA A 41 -6.76 5.20 -22.54
CA ALA A 41 -5.44 5.82 -22.46
C ALA A 41 -5.01 6.55 -23.75
N GLN A 42 -5.79 6.46 -24.84
CA GLN A 42 -5.44 6.93 -26.18
C GLN A 42 -4.12 6.34 -26.69
N LEU A 43 -3.92 5.04 -26.47
CA LEU A 43 -2.72 4.30 -26.86
C LEU A 43 -3.10 3.05 -27.64
N ASP A 44 -2.19 2.61 -28.52
CA ASP A 44 -2.34 1.30 -29.17
C ASP A 44 -2.28 0.15 -28.16
N ARG A 45 -3.07 -0.89 -28.41
CA ARG A 45 -3.01 -2.15 -27.64
C ARG A 45 -1.60 -2.76 -27.60
N ARG A 46 -0.78 -2.54 -28.64
CA ARG A 46 0.64 -2.97 -28.65
C ARG A 46 1.47 -2.24 -27.59
N THR A 47 1.16 -0.98 -27.28
CA THR A 47 1.81 -0.21 -26.22
C THR A 47 1.51 -0.80 -24.84
N PHE A 48 0.29 -1.31 -24.61
CA PHE A 48 -0.02 -2.04 -23.38
C PHE A 48 0.95 -3.21 -23.17
N TYR A 49 1.08 -4.09 -24.16
CA TYR A 49 1.90 -5.31 -24.04
C TYR A 49 3.41 -5.04 -23.98
N ARG A 50 3.86 -3.82 -24.32
CA ARG A 50 5.24 -3.39 -24.09
C ARG A 50 5.52 -3.11 -22.61
N HIS A 51 4.49 -2.83 -21.82
CA HIS A 51 4.62 -2.38 -20.44
C HIS A 51 4.06 -3.37 -19.42
N PHE A 52 3.00 -4.09 -19.78
CA PHE A 52 2.27 -4.98 -18.86
C PHE A 52 1.91 -6.31 -19.52
N GLN A 53 1.91 -7.37 -18.72
CA GLN A 53 1.53 -8.72 -19.14
C GLN A 53 0.02 -8.96 -19.01
N SER A 54 -0.64 -8.27 -18.08
CA SER A 54 -2.07 -8.40 -17.81
C SER A 54 -2.63 -7.15 -17.12
N LYS A 55 -3.95 -7.05 -16.98
CA LYS A 55 -4.57 -5.99 -16.17
C LYS A 55 -4.21 -6.08 -14.68
N LYS A 56 -3.95 -7.28 -14.16
CA LYS A 56 -3.46 -7.46 -12.78
C LYS A 56 -2.03 -6.94 -12.61
N ASP A 57 -1.17 -7.16 -13.62
CA ASP A 57 0.22 -6.66 -13.63
C ASP A 57 0.28 -5.12 -13.52
N ILE A 58 -0.74 -4.40 -14.01
CA ILE A 58 -0.86 -2.95 -13.77
C ILE A 58 -1.01 -2.66 -12.27
N LEU A 59 -1.94 -3.34 -11.59
CA LEU A 59 -2.22 -3.13 -10.17
C LEU A 59 -1.01 -3.53 -9.31
N ASP A 60 -0.40 -4.67 -9.61
CA ASP A 60 0.78 -5.16 -8.89
C ASP A 60 1.95 -4.15 -8.99
N ARG A 61 2.29 -3.70 -10.21
CA ARG A 61 3.39 -2.74 -10.40
C ARG A 61 3.08 -1.36 -9.84
N TYR A 62 1.83 -0.93 -9.91
CA TYR A 62 1.44 0.35 -9.31
C TYR A 62 1.54 0.28 -7.79
N PHE A 63 1.13 -0.82 -7.18
CA PHE A 63 1.32 -1.04 -5.75
C PHE A 63 2.80 -1.10 -5.35
N GLU A 64 3.64 -1.80 -6.09
CA GLU A 64 5.10 -1.82 -5.88
C GLU A 64 5.70 -0.39 -5.93
N GLN A 65 5.24 0.44 -6.87
CA GLN A 65 5.62 1.84 -6.95
C GLN A 65 5.21 2.60 -5.68
N LEU A 66 3.96 2.44 -5.22
CA LEU A 66 3.47 3.09 -4.00
C LEU A 66 4.25 2.62 -2.75
N CYS A 67 4.56 1.33 -2.63
CA CYS A 67 5.40 0.85 -1.53
C CYS A 67 6.81 1.43 -1.56
N SER A 68 7.39 1.61 -2.75
CA SER A 68 8.69 2.28 -2.90
C SER A 68 8.61 3.76 -2.50
N GLU A 69 7.55 4.46 -2.92
CA GLU A 69 7.29 5.85 -2.51
C GLU A 69 7.12 5.97 -0.99
N TYR A 70 6.34 5.08 -0.38
CA TYR A 70 6.15 5.00 1.07
C TYR A 70 7.46 4.69 1.81
N SER A 71 8.25 3.74 1.30
CA SER A 71 9.57 3.41 1.85
C SER A 71 10.48 4.64 1.88
N ASN A 72 10.55 5.37 0.77
CA ASN A 72 11.37 6.58 0.67
C ASN A 72 10.84 7.71 1.56
N TYR A 73 9.52 7.79 1.74
CA TYR A 73 8.88 8.77 2.63
C TYR A 73 9.28 8.53 4.09
N ILE A 74 9.22 7.29 4.58
CA ILE A 74 9.53 6.98 5.98
C ILE A 74 11.04 6.91 6.27
N VAL A 75 11.88 6.50 5.32
CA VAL A 75 13.35 6.47 5.53
C VAL A 75 13.92 7.88 5.79
N GLN A 76 13.20 8.95 5.41
CA GLN A 76 13.59 10.32 5.71
C GLN A 76 13.25 10.75 7.15
N GLU A 77 12.41 10.00 7.86
CA GLU A 77 12.06 10.28 9.24
C GLU A 77 13.19 9.89 10.19
N LYS A 78 13.64 10.85 11.01
CA LYS A 78 14.80 10.66 11.91
C LYS A 78 14.46 9.84 13.16
N HIS A 79 13.19 9.82 13.56
CA HIS A 79 12.69 9.09 14.72
C HIS A 79 11.39 8.38 14.34
N ILE A 80 11.46 7.05 14.32
CA ILE A 80 10.31 6.20 14.05
C ILE A 80 9.83 5.67 15.41
N ASP A 81 8.68 6.14 15.86
CA ASP A 81 7.90 5.52 16.92
C ASP A 81 6.54 5.07 16.33
N LEU A 82 5.69 4.44 17.16
CA LEU A 82 4.41 3.93 16.68
C LEU A 82 3.49 5.04 16.18
N SER A 83 3.53 6.23 16.80
CA SER A 83 2.70 7.37 16.42
C SER A 83 3.18 8.01 15.11
N SER A 84 4.49 8.23 14.95
CA SER A 84 5.04 8.77 13.71
C SER A 84 4.88 7.79 12.55
N LEU A 85 5.04 6.48 12.80
CA LEU A 85 4.78 5.42 11.82
C LEU A 85 3.29 5.33 11.46
N GLY A 86 2.41 5.37 12.46
CA GLY A 86 0.95 5.39 12.30
C GLY A 86 0.51 6.54 11.41
N HIS A 87 0.88 7.76 11.80
CA HIS A 87 0.58 8.96 11.06
C HIS A 87 1.11 8.89 9.62
N ALA A 88 2.38 8.53 9.43
CA ALA A 88 2.98 8.40 8.10
C ALA A 88 2.23 7.38 7.21
N TYR A 89 1.85 6.23 7.79
CA TYR A 89 1.08 5.19 7.11
C TYR A 89 -0.30 5.67 6.68
N PHE A 90 -1.11 6.18 7.60
CA PHE A 90 -2.47 6.62 7.29
C PHE A 90 -2.48 7.86 6.38
N ASN A 91 -1.53 8.78 6.55
CA ASN A 91 -1.40 9.95 5.67
C ASN A 91 -1.00 9.56 4.24
N PHE A 92 -0.07 8.61 4.09
CA PHE A 92 0.29 8.08 2.78
C PHE A 92 -0.92 7.45 2.09
N TRP A 93 -1.60 6.50 2.74
CA TRP A 93 -2.74 5.82 2.14
C TRP A 93 -3.97 6.70 1.93
N SER A 94 -4.13 7.78 2.73
CA SER A 94 -5.14 8.80 2.49
C SER A 94 -4.96 9.50 1.14
N ARG A 95 -3.70 9.84 0.79
CA ARG A 95 -3.35 10.46 -0.50
C ARG A 95 -3.53 9.53 -1.69
N HIS A 96 -3.49 8.22 -1.46
CA HIS A 96 -3.67 7.18 -2.47
C HIS A 96 -5.02 6.45 -2.34
N ALA A 97 -6.00 7.08 -1.71
CA ALA A 97 -7.27 6.43 -1.40
C ALA A 97 -8.08 5.98 -2.62
N ASP A 98 -7.98 6.68 -3.75
CA ASP A 98 -8.66 6.28 -5.00
C ASP A 98 -8.26 4.87 -5.44
N PHE A 99 -6.98 4.53 -5.30
CA PHE A 99 -6.47 3.20 -5.62
C PHE A 99 -7.04 2.14 -4.69
N LEU A 100 -6.96 2.39 -3.37
CA LEU A 100 -7.48 1.48 -2.36
C LEU A 100 -9.00 1.29 -2.47
N GLN A 101 -9.73 2.36 -2.78
CA GLN A 101 -11.17 2.32 -3.00
C GLN A 101 -11.52 1.51 -4.25
N ALA A 102 -10.79 1.70 -5.36
CA ALA A 102 -10.98 0.92 -6.57
C ALA A 102 -10.75 -0.58 -6.33
N LEU A 103 -9.69 -0.94 -5.59
CA LEU A 103 -9.46 -2.34 -5.20
C LEU A 103 -10.58 -2.90 -4.31
N HIS A 104 -11.01 -2.13 -3.30
CA HIS A 104 -12.06 -2.55 -2.39
C HIS A 104 -13.40 -2.80 -3.11
N GLN A 105 -13.83 -1.86 -3.96
CA GLN A 105 -15.05 -1.97 -4.77
C GLN A 105 -15.03 -3.16 -5.73
N ASN A 106 -13.84 -3.64 -6.09
CA ASN A 106 -13.65 -4.76 -7.01
C ASN A 106 -13.28 -6.08 -6.30
N HIS A 107 -13.36 -6.14 -4.96
CA HIS A 107 -12.96 -7.30 -4.15
C HIS A 107 -11.49 -7.73 -4.34
N LEU A 108 -10.63 -6.79 -4.72
CA LEU A 108 -9.19 -6.99 -4.96
C LEU A 108 -8.31 -6.43 -3.84
N PHE A 109 -8.91 -6.02 -2.72
CA PHE A 109 -8.19 -5.42 -1.60
C PHE A 109 -7.08 -6.34 -1.06
N TYR A 110 -7.30 -7.67 -1.10
CA TYR A 110 -6.32 -8.67 -0.67
C TYR A 110 -4.96 -8.60 -1.39
N LEU A 111 -4.93 -8.08 -2.64
CA LEU A 111 -3.68 -7.96 -3.41
C LEU A 111 -2.66 -7.06 -2.72
N VAL A 112 -3.13 -6.06 -1.97
CA VAL A 112 -2.27 -5.17 -1.21
C VAL A 112 -1.59 -5.92 -0.08
N VAL A 113 -2.31 -6.76 0.68
CA VAL A 113 -1.72 -7.54 1.79
C VAL A 113 -0.65 -8.47 1.30
N GLU A 114 -0.98 -9.23 0.25
CA GLU A 114 -0.09 -10.20 -0.36
C GLU A 114 1.22 -9.52 -0.76
N LYS A 115 1.12 -8.42 -1.51
CA LYS A 115 2.29 -7.66 -1.94
C LYS A 115 3.02 -6.93 -0.81
N TYR A 116 2.30 -6.41 0.17
CA TYR A 116 2.92 -5.75 1.32
C TYR A 116 3.75 -6.74 2.14
N ASN A 117 3.24 -7.95 2.36
CA ASN A 117 3.98 -9.02 3.04
C ASN A 117 5.24 -9.45 2.27
N GLU A 118 5.21 -9.45 0.92
CA GLU A 118 6.39 -9.70 0.09
C GLU A 118 7.46 -8.59 0.25
N LEU A 119 7.03 -7.33 0.40
CA LEU A 119 7.94 -6.16 0.40
C LEU A 119 8.43 -5.77 1.80
N LEU A 120 7.71 -6.13 2.86
CA LEU A 120 7.98 -5.69 4.23
C LEU A 120 9.36 -6.11 4.77
N PRO A 121 9.91 -7.32 4.50
CA PRO A 121 11.25 -7.67 4.96
C PRO A 121 12.33 -6.74 4.40
N ALA A 122 12.29 -6.47 3.09
CA ALA A 122 13.24 -5.56 2.43
C ALA A 122 13.07 -4.11 2.88
N LEU A 123 11.84 -3.72 3.25
CA LEU A 123 11.56 -2.42 3.85
C LEU A 123 12.17 -2.32 5.26
N HIS A 124 12.04 -3.37 6.08
CA HIS A 124 12.62 -3.43 7.42
C HIS A 124 14.15 -3.30 7.38
N GLU A 125 14.84 -3.99 6.47
CA GLU A 125 16.31 -3.89 6.33
C GLU A 125 16.81 -2.47 6.03
N LYS A 126 15.99 -1.63 5.39
CA LYS A 126 16.34 -0.22 5.13
C LYS A 126 16.25 0.65 6.38
N PHE A 127 15.46 0.24 7.38
CA PHE A 127 15.36 0.91 8.67
C PHE A 127 16.46 0.41 9.59
N LYS A 128 17.43 1.27 9.92
CA LYS A 128 18.52 0.92 10.83
C LYS A 128 17.99 0.69 12.26
N GLU A 129 17.99 -0.58 12.64
CA GLU A 129 18.08 -1.28 13.94
C GLU A 129 17.42 -0.77 15.24
N ASP A 130 16.95 0.46 15.40
CA ASP A 130 16.62 0.94 16.77
C ASP A 130 15.13 0.96 17.16
N THR A 131 14.21 0.58 16.27
CA THR A 131 12.77 0.66 16.57
C THR A 131 12.18 -0.62 17.18
N PHE A 132 12.64 -1.79 16.73
CA PHE A 132 12.07 -3.07 17.15
C PHE A 132 13.16 -4.10 17.44
N HIS A 133 13.23 -4.58 18.68
CA HIS A 133 14.19 -5.60 19.08
C HIS A 133 13.53 -6.99 19.07
N PHE A 134 13.87 -7.80 18.06
CA PHE A 134 13.42 -9.19 17.96
C PHE A 134 14.51 -10.16 18.41
N LYS A 135 14.11 -11.23 19.12
CA LYS A 135 15.05 -12.19 19.72
C LYS A 135 15.83 -13.03 18.69
N ASN A 136 15.24 -13.27 17.52
CA ASN A 136 15.82 -14.06 16.43
C ASN A 136 15.05 -13.79 15.12
N GLN A 137 15.57 -14.32 14.01
CA GLN A 137 14.99 -14.17 12.68
C GLN A 137 13.52 -14.63 12.59
N ILE A 138 13.17 -15.74 13.23
CA ILE A 138 11.78 -16.26 13.24
C ILE A 138 10.85 -15.28 13.96
N SER A 139 11.28 -14.72 15.09
CA SER A 139 10.50 -13.73 15.85
C SER A 139 10.34 -12.44 15.06
N LEU A 140 11.35 -12.05 14.28
CA LEU A 140 11.27 -10.92 13.34
C LEU A 140 10.23 -11.20 12.25
N GLU A 141 10.26 -12.36 11.59
CA GLU A 141 9.30 -12.71 10.54
C GLU A 141 7.85 -12.68 11.03
N TYR A 142 7.57 -13.31 12.18
CA TYR A 142 6.24 -13.25 12.78
C TYR A 142 5.86 -11.84 13.26
N GLY A 143 6.83 -11.08 13.80
CA GLY A 143 6.61 -9.70 14.22
C GLY A 143 6.24 -8.78 13.05
N LEU A 144 6.95 -8.89 11.92
CA LEU A 144 6.64 -8.16 10.70
C LEU A 144 5.26 -8.56 10.15
N ALA A 145 4.94 -9.86 10.13
CA ALA A 145 3.63 -10.33 9.69
C ALA A 145 2.49 -9.82 10.59
N PHE A 146 2.69 -9.79 11.92
CA PHE A 146 1.74 -9.23 12.87
C PHE A 146 1.53 -7.73 12.63
N SER A 147 2.61 -6.96 12.49
CA SER A 147 2.55 -5.52 12.19
C SER A 147 1.83 -5.26 10.87
N SER A 148 2.20 -5.97 9.81
CA SER A 148 1.51 -5.91 8.50
C SER A 148 0.01 -6.13 8.65
N GLY A 149 -0.38 -7.22 9.31
CA GLY A 149 -1.77 -7.57 9.53
C GLY A 149 -2.52 -6.52 10.36
N GLY A 150 -1.91 -6.00 11.42
CA GLY A 150 -2.52 -4.97 12.28
C GLY A 150 -2.80 -3.68 11.54
N PHE A 151 -1.76 -3.09 10.92
CA PHE A 151 -1.89 -1.87 10.13
C PHE A 151 -2.88 -2.04 8.98
N TRP A 152 -2.79 -3.17 8.28
CA TRP A 152 -3.66 -3.45 7.14
C TRP A 152 -5.14 -3.56 7.54
N ASN A 153 -5.47 -4.33 8.57
CA ASN A 153 -6.86 -4.53 8.97
C ASN A 153 -7.49 -3.22 9.46
N ILE A 154 -6.71 -2.38 10.16
CA ILE A 154 -7.16 -1.05 10.58
C ILE A 154 -7.40 -0.16 9.36
N LEU A 155 -6.51 -0.18 8.37
CA LEU A 155 -6.69 0.55 7.11
C LEU A 155 -7.96 0.08 6.38
N SER A 156 -8.15 -1.23 6.21
CA SER A 156 -9.37 -1.80 5.60
C SER A 156 -10.62 -1.29 6.31
N LYS A 157 -10.63 -1.34 7.65
CA LYS A 157 -11.76 -0.88 8.45
C LYS A 157 -12.05 0.61 8.28
N TRP A 158 -11.01 1.43 8.18
CA TRP A 158 -11.15 2.86 7.94
C TRP A 158 -11.79 3.15 6.58
N PHE A 159 -11.40 2.42 5.54
CA PHE A 159 -12.00 2.53 4.21
C PHE A 159 -13.45 2.02 4.17
N GLU A 160 -13.76 0.89 4.82
CA GLU A 160 -15.14 0.39 4.98
C GLU A 160 -16.06 1.40 5.67
N ARG A 161 -15.53 2.17 6.62
CA ARG A 161 -16.26 3.23 7.34
C ARG A 161 -16.40 4.53 6.55
N GLY A 162 -15.84 4.59 5.34
CA GLY A 162 -15.89 5.76 4.48
C GLY A 162 -14.83 6.82 4.80
N ARG A 163 -13.74 6.45 5.48
CA ARG A 163 -12.63 7.34 5.86
C ARG A 163 -13.07 8.60 6.60
N LYS A 164 -13.86 8.42 7.67
CA LYS A 164 -14.43 9.55 8.44
C LYS A 164 -13.39 10.22 9.33
N GLU A 165 -12.53 9.40 9.90
CA GLU A 165 -11.44 9.81 10.78
C GLU A 165 -10.28 10.39 9.95
N SER A 166 -9.56 11.39 10.47
CA SER A 166 -8.35 11.93 9.84
C SER A 166 -7.14 10.98 10.01
N PRO A 167 -6.07 11.13 9.20
CA PRO A 167 -4.83 10.36 9.42
C PRO A 167 -4.24 10.49 10.83
N GLU A 168 -4.36 11.67 11.45
CA GLU A 168 -3.96 11.94 12.83
C GLU A 168 -4.83 11.15 13.81
N GLU A 169 -6.16 11.22 13.68
CA GLU A 169 -7.09 10.47 14.52
C GLU A 169 -6.86 8.95 14.38
N MET A 170 -6.55 8.47 13.17
CA MET A 170 -6.22 7.06 12.94
C MET A 170 -4.91 6.64 13.62
N SER A 171 -3.91 7.53 13.66
CA SER A 171 -2.68 7.30 14.42
C SER A 171 -2.94 7.20 15.93
N ASP A 172 -3.75 8.11 16.47
CA ASP A 172 -4.13 8.11 17.88
C ASP A 172 -4.91 6.85 18.25
N ILE A 173 -5.82 6.39 17.37
CA ILE A 173 -6.54 5.12 17.53
C ILE A 173 -5.57 3.94 17.57
N LEU A 174 -4.60 3.89 16.64
CA LEU A 174 -3.59 2.83 16.60
C LEU A 174 -2.76 2.80 17.90
N GLN A 175 -2.31 3.97 18.35
CA GLN A 175 -1.56 4.11 19.60
C GLN A 175 -2.39 3.62 20.80
N GLY A 176 -3.64 4.07 20.91
CA GLY A 176 -4.55 3.67 21.99
C GLY A 176 -4.84 2.15 22.02
N ILE A 177 -4.90 1.51 20.85
CA ILE A 177 -5.02 0.04 20.76
C ILE A 177 -3.79 -0.63 21.35
N VAL A 178 -2.58 -0.22 20.94
CA VAL A 178 -1.33 -0.81 21.46
C VAL A 178 -1.17 -0.57 22.95
N ASP A 179 -1.45 0.64 23.42
CA ASP A 179 -1.42 0.98 24.84
C ASP A 179 -2.39 0.11 25.65
N SER A 180 -3.57 -0.21 25.11
CA SER A 180 -4.54 -1.09 25.79
C SER A 180 -4.04 -2.53 25.99
N PHE A 181 -3.17 -3.02 25.11
CA PHE A 181 -2.54 -4.33 25.26
C PHE A 181 -1.38 -4.29 26.26
N LEU A 182 -0.63 -3.19 26.29
CA LEU A 182 0.54 -3.03 27.17
C LEU A 182 0.14 -2.66 28.61
N ASN A 183 -0.88 -1.82 28.80
CA ASN A 183 -1.30 -1.28 30.09
C ASN A 183 -2.25 -2.20 30.89
N LYS A 184 -2.53 -3.41 30.42
CA LYS A 184 -3.32 -4.39 31.18
C LYS A 184 -2.65 -4.86 32.49
N GLN A 185 -1.39 -4.50 32.75
CA GLN A 185 -0.76 -4.71 34.07
C GLN A 185 -1.06 -3.60 35.10
N ALA A 186 -1.73 -2.50 34.71
CA ALA A 186 -2.01 -1.37 35.61
C ALA A 186 -3.47 -1.30 36.11
N ILE A 187 -4.37 -2.16 35.61
CA ILE A 187 -5.81 -2.14 35.98
C ILE A 187 -6.16 -3.22 37.03
N GLU A 188 -5.19 -4.05 37.43
CA GLU A 188 -5.38 -5.09 38.47
C GLU A 188 -4.54 -4.87 39.76
N ARG A 189 -4.23 -3.62 40.11
CA ARG A 189 -3.72 -3.27 41.45
C ARG A 189 -4.43 -2.04 42.00
#